data_AF-A0A836F006-F1
#
_entry.id   AF-A0A836F006-F1
#
_cell.length_a   1.000
_cell.length_b   1.000
_cell.length_c   1.000
_cell.angle_alpha   90.00
_cell.angle_beta   90.00
_cell.angle_gamma   90.00
#
_symmetry.space_group_name_H-M   'P 1'
#
loop_
_entity.id
_entity.type
_entity.pdbx_description
1 polymer ?
#
loop_
_entity_poly.entity_id
_entity_poly.type
_entity_poly.pdbx_seq_one_letter_code
_entity_poly.pdbx_strand_id
1 'polypeptide(L)'
;MPFVMRKVEPRHVCRGHVPAGPHPGWPVGAELEAVANGTLTTSLRQLASLLTVAEDIFANLTAELAQVAERSGHLRHKLDKVEERLCTVDPKKIPVQAAILSASLRHSCRYSSLLQCSTVKDSKIGAC
;
A
#
# COMPACT_ATOMS: atom_id res chain seq x y z
N MET A 1 -0.60 6.29 -7.37
CA MET A 1 0.36 7.15 -6.64
C MET A 1 1.76 6.84 -7.15
N PRO A 2 2.62 7.83 -7.43
CA PRO A 2 4.00 7.57 -7.86
C PRO A 2 4.78 6.94 -6.70
N PHE A 3 5.52 5.87 -6.99
CA PHE A 3 6.36 5.21 -6.00
C PHE A 3 7.45 6.17 -5.52
N VAL A 4 7.57 6.35 -4.21
CA VAL A 4 8.62 7.17 -3.61
C VAL A 4 9.98 6.54 -3.96
N MET A 5 10.78 7.24 -4.76
CA MET A 5 12.13 6.81 -5.09
C MET A 5 13.03 6.99 -3.86
N ARG A 6 13.46 5.87 -3.26
CA ARG A 6 14.43 5.85 -2.16
C ARG A 6 15.80 5.54 -2.72
N LYS A 7 16.62 6.56 -2.96
CA LYS A 7 18.02 6.36 -3.38
C LYS A 7 18.83 5.85 -2.18
N VAL A 8 19.46 4.69 -2.34
CA VAL A 8 20.32 4.08 -1.31
C VAL A 8 21.76 4.15 -1.78
N GLU A 9 22.65 4.69 -0.94
CA GLU A 9 24.08 4.79 -1.22
C GLU A 9 24.88 4.34 0.00
N PRO A 10 26.00 3.62 -0.19
CA PRO A 10 26.90 3.26 0.90
C PRO A 10 27.49 4.51 1.56
N ARG A 11 27.55 4.55 2.89
CA ARG A 11 28.07 5.72 3.64
C ARG A 11 29.24 5.34 4.53
N HIS A 12 30.38 6.02 4.37
CA HIS A 12 31.52 5.90 5.28
C HIS A 12 32.06 4.46 5.50
N VAL A 13 31.94 3.58 4.50
CA VAL A 13 32.19 2.13 4.66
C VAL A 13 33.58 1.83 5.24
N CYS A 14 34.63 2.46 4.71
CA CYS A 14 36.02 2.20 5.09
C CYS A 14 36.58 3.19 6.12
N ARG A 15 35.77 4.13 6.64
CA ARG A 15 36.29 5.28 7.40
C ARG A 15 36.37 4.98 8.90
N GLY A 16 37.49 5.34 9.52
CA GLY A 16 37.63 5.37 10.99
C GLY A 16 38.02 4.05 11.66
N HIS A 17 38.49 3.06 10.90
CA HIS A 17 38.85 1.74 11.42
C HIS A 17 40.30 1.61 11.91
N VAL A 18 41.13 2.64 11.71
CA VAL A 18 42.52 2.69 12.18
C VAL A 18 42.68 3.84 13.18
N PRO A 19 43.32 3.61 14.35
CA PRO A 19 43.64 4.68 15.29
C PRO A 19 44.51 5.77 14.66
N ALA A 20 44.31 7.02 15.04
CA ALA A 20 45.15 8.12 14.58
C ALA A 20 46.49 8.13 15.33
N GLY A 21 47.58 7.73 14.64
CA GLY A 21 48.95 7.81 15.13
C GLY A 21 49.47 6.54 15.81
N PRO A 22 50.73 6.54 16.28
CA PRO A 22 51.34 5.38 16.93
C PRO A 22 50.60 5.04 18.22
N HIS A 23 50.07 3.82 18.31
CA HIS A 23 49.36 3.36 19.50
C HIS A 23 50.17 2.27 20.20
N PRO A 24 50.53 2.43 21.50
CA PRO A 24 51.24 1.40 22.25
C PRO A 24 50.36 0.14 22.31
N GLY A 25 50.73 -0.89 21.56
CA GLY A 25 49.97 -2.15 21.47
C GLY A 25 49.32 -2.42 20.11
N TRP A 26 49.40 -1.48 19.14
CA TRP A 26 48.95 -1.76 17.77
C TRP A 26 50.10 -2.40 16.96
N PRO A 27 49.91 -3.62 16.41
CA PRO A 27 50.96 -4.28 15.63
C PRO A 27 51.29 -3.51 14.34
N VAL A 28 52.57 -3.43 14.00
CA VAL A 28 53.03 -2.85 12.73
C VAL A 28 52.43 -3.68 11.58
N GLY A 29 51.69 -3.03 10.68
CA GLY A 29 51.04 -3.68 9.54
C GLY A 29 49.58 -4.14 9.76
N ALA A 30 49.03 -4.03 10.98
CA ALA A 30 47.64 -4.40 11.26
C ALA A 30 46.58 -3.43 10.70
N GLU A 31 47.01 -2.30 10.12
CA GLU A 31 46.12 -1.26 9.59
C GLU A 31 45.22 -1.77 8.46
N LEU A 32 45.77 -2.51 7.49
CA LEU A 32 45.01 -3.02 6.36
C LEU A 32 43.94 -4.02 6.82
N GLU A 33 44.30 -4.92 7.74
CA GLU A 33 43.37 -5.89 8.32
C GLU A 33 42.25 -5.19 9.09
N ALA A 34 42.57 -4.17 9.89
CA ALA A 34 41.56 -3.38 10.61
C ALA A 34 40.61 -2.64 9.66
N VAL A 35 41.13 -2.01 8.60
CA VAL A 35 40.28 -1.37 7.57
C VAL A 35 39.41 -2.41 6.87
N ALA A 36 39.95 -3.56 6.49
CA ALA A 36 39.20 -4.61 5.80
C ALA A 36 38.05 -5.16 6.67
N ASN A 37 38.36 -5.52 7.92
CA ASN A 37 37.38 -6.03 8.88
C ASN A 37 36.31 -4.99 9.23
N GLY A 38 36.71 -3.73 9.39
CA GLY A 38 35.80 -2.63 9.64
C GLY A 38 34.89 -2.31 8.44
N THR A 39 35.46 -2.38 7.23
CA THR A 39 34.72 -2.25 5.95
C THR A 39 33.67 -3.34 5.83
N LEU A 40 34.05 -4.60 6.09
CA LEU A 40 33.12 -5.72 6.07
C LEU A 40 31.99 -5.55 7.11
N THR A 41 32.36 -5.23 8.36
CA THR A 41 31.38 -5.08 9.45
C THR A 41 30.39 -3.95 9.17
N THR A 42 30.88 -2.80 8.70
CA THR A 42 30.04 -1.66 8.32
C THR A 42 29.15 -1.99 7.13
N SER A 43 29.68 -2.69 6.12
CA SER A 43 28.90 -3.12 4.95
C SER A 43 27.76 -4.05 5.36
N LEU A 44 28.04 -5.06 6.18
CA LEU A 44 27.02 -5.98 6.68
C LEU A 44 25.93 -5.26 7.49
N ARG A 45 26.32 -4.30 8.34
CA ARG A 45 25.35 -3.47 9.09
C ARG A 45 24.46 -2.65 8.16
N GLN A 46 25.04 -2.05 7.12
CA GLN A 46 24.29 -1.27 6.14
C GLN A 46 23.34 -2.14 5.32
N LEU A 47 23.78 -3.33 4.92
CA LEU A 47 22.92 -4.31 4.24
C LEU A 47 21.79 -4.79 5.14
N ALA A 48 22.06 -5.08 6.41
CA ALA A 48 21.01 -5.45 7.37
C ALA A 48 19.97 -4.33 7.52
N SER A 49 20.41 -3.08 7.69
CA SER A 49 19.50 -1.92 7.74
C SER A 49 18.70 -1.76 6.45
N LEU A 50 19.30 -2.02 5.29
CA LEU A 50 18.61 -1.97 4.00
C LEU A 50 17.53 -3.05 3.89
N LEU A 51 17.83 -4.27 4.34
CA LEU A 51 16.87 -5.38 4.32
C LEU A 51 15.68 -5.10 5.23
N THR A 52 15.89 -4.57 6.44
CA THR A 52 14.78 -4.19 7.34
C THR A 52 13.86 -3.15 6.70
N VAL A 53 14.41 -2.16 5.99
CA VAL A 53 13.60 -1.17 5.26
C VAL A 53 12.86 -1.81 4.08
N ALA A 54 13.50 -2.73 3.36
CA ALA A 54 12.86 -3.46 2.27
C ALA A 54 11.69 -4.32 2.76
N GLU A 55 11.86 -5.01 3.89
CA GLU A 55 10.81 -5.80 4.54
C GLU A 55 9.58 -4.95 4.88
N ASP A 56 9.76 -3.78 5.49
CA ASP A 56 8.66 -2.86 5.79
C ASP A 56 7.92 -2.40 4.52
N ILE A 57 8.66 -2.08 3.45
CA ILE A 57 8.05 -1.73 2.16
C ILE A 57 7.21 -2.88 1.62
N PHE A 58 7.74 -4.10 1.59
CA PHE A 58 7.00 -5.25 1.06
C PHE A 58 5.82 -5.65 1.96
N ALA A 59 5.93 -5.50 3.28
CA ALA A 59 4.83 -5.73 4.20
C ALA A 59 3.67 -4.76 3.92
N ASN A 60 3.97 -3.46 3.80
CA ASN A 60 2.96 -2.45 3.49
C ASN A 60 2.32 -2.67 2.12
N LEU A 61 3.12 -2.97 1.08
CA LEU A 61 2.61 -3.29 -0.25
C LEU A 61 1.71 -4.53 -0.23
N THR A 62 2.08 -5.56 0.53
CA THR A 62 1.29 -6.79 0.65
C THR A 62 -0.05 -6.51 1.32
N ALA A 63 -0.08 -5.69 2.37
CA ALA A 63 -1.32 -5.30 3.04
C ALA A 63 -2.26 -4.51 2.11
N GLU A 64 -1.73 -3.53 1.37
CA GLU A 64 -2.50 -2.75 0.39
C GLU A 64 -3.04 -3.63 -0.73
N LEU A 65 -2.21 -4.53 -1.29
CA LEU A 65 -2.65 -5.46 -2.32
C LEU A 65 -3.69 -6.45 -1.80
N ALA A 66 -3.59 -6.90 -0.55
CA ALA A 66 -4.60 -7.76 0.08
C ALA A 66 -5.96 -7.04 0.19
N GLN A 67 -5.98 -5.77 0.60
CA GLN A 67 -7.22 -4.98 0.61
C GLN A 67 -7.81 -4.80 -0.79
N VAL A 68 -6.97 -4.54 -1.79
CA VAL A 68 -7.42 -4.45 -3.19
C VAL A 68 -7.98 -5.79 -3.68
N ALA A 69 -7.33 -6.90 -3.34
CA ALA A 69 -7.80 -8.24 -3.70
C ALA A 69 -9.15 -8.56 -3.05
N GLU A 70 -9.33 -8.26 -1.76
CA GLU A 70 -10.60 -8.45 -1.04
C GLU A 70 -11.73 -7.65 -1.69
N ARG A 71 -11.51 -6.35 -1.93
CA ARG A 71 -12.50 -5.47 -2.60
C ARG A 71 -12.83 -5.96 -4.00
N SER A 72 -11.83 -6.43 -4.74
CA SER A 72 -12.01 -7.00 -6.07
C SER A 72 -12.79 -8.31 -6.02
N GLY A 73 -12.57 -9.15 -5.01
CA GLY A 73 -13.34 -10.36 -4.76
C GLY A 73 -14.80 -10.07 -4.44
N HIS A 74 -15.07 -9.08 -3.58
CA HIS A 74 -16.44 -8.65 -3.30
C HIS A 74 -17.14 -8.12 -4.55
N LEU A 75 -16.43 -7.34 -5.38
CA LEU A 75 -16.97 -6.86 -6.65
C LEU A 75 -17.27 -8.02 -7.61
N ARG A 76 -16.39 -9.02 -7.68
CA ARG A 76 -16.58 -10.21 -8.50
C ARG A 76 -17.83 -10.99 -8.08
N HIS A 77 -18.02 -11.22 -6.79
CA HIS A 77 -19.26 -11.85 -6.29
C HIS A 77 -20.53 -11.07 -6.64
N LYS A 78 -20.47 -9.72 -6.66
CA LYS A 78 -21.59 -8.90 -7.11
C LYS A 78 -21.82 -9.03 -8.60
N LEU A 79 -20.77 -9.15 -9.40
CA LEU A 79 -20.84 -9.40 -10.83
C LEU A 79 -21.48 -10.76 -11.12
N ASP A 80 -21.03 -11.82 -10.44
CA ASP A 80 -21.59 -13.18 -10.57
C ASP A 80 -23.09 -13.20 -10.27
N LYS A 81 -23.54 -12.52 -9.21
CA LYS A 81 -24.97 -12.38 -8.88
C LYS A 81 -25.76 -11.62 -9.93
N VAL A 82 -25.15 -10.62 -10.56
CA VAL A 82 -25.81 -9.86 -11.64
C VAL A 82 -25.91 -10.72 -12.89
N GLU A 83 -24.88 -11.48 -13.22
CA GLU A 83 -24.85 -12.42 -14.33
C GLU A 83 -25.90 -13.53 -14.17
N GLU A 84 -25.97 -14.15 -12.99
CA GLU A 84 -27.01 -15.13 -12.67
C GLU A 84 -28.41 -14.54 -12.88
N ARG A 85 -28.66 -13.34 -12.35
CA ARG A 85 -29.94 -12.66 -12.55
C ARG A 85 -30.21 -12.34 -14.01
N LEU A 86 -29.20 -11.94 -14.78
CA LEU A 86 -29.34 -11.68 -16.20
C LEU A 86 -29.73 -12.94 -16.97
N CYS A 87 -29.14 -14.09 -16.64
CA CYS A 87 -29.49 -15.38 -17.23
C CYS A 87 -30.94 -15.80 -16.92
N THR A 88 -31.47 -15.44 -15.74
CA THR A 88 -32.86 -15.78 -15.36
C THR A 88 -33.93 -14.84 -15.94
N VAL A 89 -33.53 -13.68 -16.45
CA VAL A 89 -34.46 -12.65 -16.94
C VAL A 89 -34.82 -12.89 -18.40
N ASP A 90 -36.04 -13.37 -18.65
CA ASP A 90 -36.61 -13.48 -20.00
C ASP A 90 -37.07 -12.11 -20.53
N PRO A 91 -36.42 -11.54 -21.56
CA PRO A 91 -36.76 -10.21 -22.08
C PRO A 91 -38.14 -10.13 -22.76
N LYS A 92 -38.73 -11.28 -23.11
CA LYS A 92 -40.06 -11.37 -23.74
C LYS A 92 -41.23 -11.31 -22.73
N LYS A 93 -40.97 -11.52 -21.44
CA LYS A 93 -42.01 -11.55 -20.39
C LYS A 93 -42.18 -10.22 -19.65
N ILE A 94 -41.32 -9.23 -19.90
CA ILE A 94 -41.33 -7.95 -19.20
C ILE A 94 -41.95 -6.87 -20.10
N PRO A 95 -43.13 -6.32 -19.76
CA PRO A 95 -43.70 -5.21 -20.51
C PRO A 95 -42.87 -3.92 -20.33
N VAL A 96 -42.49 -3.32 -21.45
CA VAL A 96 -41.53 -2.21 -21.53
C VAL A 96 -41.95 -0.97 -20.70
N GLN A 97 -43.25 -0.64 -20.67
CA GLN A 97 -43.77 0.47 -19.86
C GLN A 97 -43.53 0.30 -18.35
N ALA A 98 -43.72 -0.92 -17.81
CA ALA A 98 -43.56 -1.18 -16.37
C ALA A 98 -42.09 -1.12 -15.95
N ALA A 99 -41.18 -1.54 -16.83
CA ALA A 99 -39.74 -1.48 -16.60
C ALA A 99 -39.26 -0.02 -16.48
N ILE A 100 -39.68 0.87 -17.40
CA ILE A 100 -39.31 2.29 -17.42
C ILE A 100 -39.80 3.00 -16.16
N LEU A 101 -41.06 2.79 -15.77
CA LEU A 101 -41.63 3.41 -14.56
C LEU A 101 -40.87 2.96 -13.30
N SER A 102 -40.56 1.67 -13.19
CA SER A 102 -39.79 1.12 -12.07
C SER A 102 -38.34 1.63 -12.03
N ALA A 103 -37.71 1.85 -13.19
CA ALA A 103 -36.37 2.41 -13.27
C ALA A 103 -36.35 3.89 -12.84
N SER A 104 -37.33 4.68 -13.27
CA SER A 104 -37.49 6.08 -12.89
C SER A 104 -37.72 6.24 -11.38
N LEU A 105 -38.60 5.43 -10.79
CA LEU A 105 -38.87 5.42 -9.35
C LEU A 105 -37.63 5.02 -8.53
N ARG A 106 -36.86 4.01 -8.98
CA ARG A 106 -35.60 3.62 -8.32
C ARG A 106 -34.54 4.71 -8.38
N HIS A 107 -34.44 5.41 -9.51
CA HIS A 107 -33.52 6.53 -9.65
C HIS A 107 -33.90 7.69 -8.71
N SER A 108 -35.19 8.02 -8.63
CA SER A 108 -35.73 9.04 -7.72
C SER A 108 -35.47 8.69 -6.23
N CYS A 109 -35.76 7.46 -5.80
CA CYS A 109 -35.50 7.02 -4.42
C CYS A 109 -34.00 7.04 -4.06
N ARG A 110 -33.12 6.64 -5.01
CA ARG A 110 -31.67 6.68 -4.77
C ARG A 110 -31.16 8.13 -4.68
N TYR A 111 -31.72 9.05 -5.45
CA TYR A 111 -31.38 10.46 -5.37
C TYR A 111 -31.82 11.09 -4.02
N SER A 112 -33.06 10.83 -3.57
CA SER A 112 -33.55 11.31 -2.27
C SER A 112 -32.77 10.76 -1.08
N SER A 113 -32.41 9.48 -1.09
CA SER A 113 -31.62 8.87 0.01
C SER A 113 -30.18 9.39 0.06
N LEU A 114 -29.58 9.72 -1.09
CA LEU A 114 -28.27 10.39 -1.12
C LEU A 114 -28.34 11.82 -0.61
N LEU A 115 -29.37 12.59 -0.99
CA LEU A 115 -29.62 13.95 -0.47
C LEU A 115 -29.79 13.96 1.06
N GLN A 116 -30.50 12.97 1.60
CA GLN A 116 -30.73 12.84 3.04
C GLN A 116 -29.47 12.40 3.82
N CYS A 117 -28.54 11.70 3.16
CA CYS A 117 -27.23 11.38 3.73
C CYS A 117 -26.29 12.59 3.73
N SER A 118 -26.42 13.49 2.75
CA SER A 118 -25.68 14.76 2.68
C SER A 118 -26.14 15.75 3.76
N THR A 119 -27.45 15.94 3.95
CA THR A 119 -27.98 16.87 4.97
C THR A 119 -27.68 16.46 6.42
N VAL A 120 -27.48 15.17 6.68
CA VAL A 120 -27.06 14.66 8.00
C VAL A 120 -25.56 14.89 8.27
N LYS A 121 -24.72 15.00 7.23
CA LYS A 121 -23.29 15.31 7.38
C LYS A 121 -23.05 16.79 7.66
N ASP A 122 -23.83 17.68 7.05
CA ASP A 122 -23.70 19.13 7.28
C ASP A 122 -24.18 19.56 8.68
N SER A 123 -25.18 18.87 9.25
CA SER A 123 -25.69 19.16 10.60
C SER A 123 -24.76 18.72 11.74
N LYS A 124 -23.72 17.91 11.46
CA LYS A 124 -22.70 17.50 12.44
C LYS A 124 -21.42 18.35 12.42
N ILE A 125 -21.29 19.29 11.49
CA ILE A 125 -20.12 20.18 11.38
C ILE A 125 -20.42 21.58 11.97
N GLY A 126 -21.70 21.91 12.22
CA GLY A 126 -22.14 23.18 12.82
C GLY A 126 -22.33 23.19 14.33
N ALA A 127 -21.81 22.19 15.06
CA ALA A 127 -21.83 22.15 16.53
C ALA A 127 -20.42 21.94 17.07
N CYS A 128 -19.57 22.95 16.92
CA CYS A 128 -18.35 23.22 17.68
C CYS A 128 -18.27 24.73 17.89
#